data_AF-A0A378IZ01-F1
#
_entry.id   AF-A0A378IZ01-F1
#
_cell.length_a   1.000
_cell.length_b   1.000
_cell.length_c   1.000
_cell.angle_alpha   90.00
_cell.angle_beta   90.00
_cell.angle_gamma   90.00
#
_symmetry.space_group_name_H-M   'P 1'
#
loop_
_entity.id
_entity.type
_entity.pdbx_description
1 polymer ?
#
loop_
_entity_poly.entity_id
_entity_poly.type
_entity_poly.pdbx_seq_one_letter_code
_entity_poly.pdbx_strand_id
1 'polypeptide(L)'
;MPFTYEEIIELENPYEQLSNGDALAEHAKVLNQLSEKEQKTLATKIIAACPDSKFKQYGRYIDALRIFEADGFHAVLFDAYQVKHRIFTLLDPRNKRPQALFLEEFNPDIFNNFSELAKEVLKGNEQAIAERLALCTPEGSRSKLARNIEITFPHSTFATKSKAAFAIRHNIDILLGENPEQFFESRDFNKDAYNMFPGIFQTLLKGQEEQIGKKLKSVDSKVNIRHQLELLHTEVFDEANPFKLIAEAMGPKVEQKKVSFQDTKPHHMFHHSRRSSVSPKFFNETPKVSNETDDKKSEEEHEKSSFSC
;
A
#
# COMPACT_ATOMS: atom_id res chain seq x y z
N MET A 1 -31.75 19.65 24.16
CA MET A 1 -32.93 18.78 23.98
C MET A 1 -32.38 17.51 23.37
N PRO A 2 -32.68 16.35 23.95
CA PRO A 2 -32.18 15.10 23.41
C PRO A 2 -32.77 14.86 22.01
N PHE A 3 -31.92 14.56 21.04
CA PHE A 3 -32.36 14.13 19.70
C PHE A 3 -33.27 12.90 19.78
N THR A 4 -34.24 12.82 18.87
CA THR A 4 -35.03 11.60 18.67
C THR A 4 -34.23 10.54 17.90
N TYR A 5 -34.78 9.33 17.82
CA TYR A 5 -34.19 8.24 17.07
C TYR A 5 -34.02 8.59 15.59
N GLU A 6 -35.06 9.15 14.96
CA GLU A 6 -35.05 9.56 13.55
C GLU A 6 -34.02 10.66 13.31
N GLU A 7 -33.96 11.66 14.20
CA GLU A 7 -33.01 12.76 14.10
C GLU A 7 -31.55 12.27 14.15
N ILE A 8 -31.23 11.31 15.02
CA ILE A 8 -29.86 10.76 15.15
C ILE A 8 -29.41 10.06 13.86
N ILE A 9 -30.30 9.31 13.21
CA ILE A 9 -29.96 8.54 12.00
C ILE A 9 -29.76 9.47 10.80
N GLU A 10 -30.55 10.54 10.72
CA GLU A 10 -30.53 11.51 9.63
C GLU A 10 -29.40 12.56 9.74
N LEU A 11 -28.62 12.56 10.84
CA LEU A 11 -27.48 13.46 10.98
C LEU A 11 -26.49 13.29 9.81
N GLU A 12 -26.34 14.36 9.02
CA GLU A 12 -25.35 14.43 7.95
C GLU A 12 -23.92 14.40 8.53
N ASN A 13 -23.68 15.16 9.60
CA ASN A 13 -22.41 15.18 10.32
C ASN A 13 -22.61 14.91 11.82
N PRO A 14 -22.72 13.63 12.23
CA PRO A 14 -23.01 13.29 13.63
C PRO A 14 -21.88 13.66 14.58
N TYR A 15 -20.64 13.84 14.09
CA TYR A 15 -19.54 14.28 14.93
C TYR A 15 -19.77 15.66 15.53
N GLU A 16 -20.31 16.63 14.78
CA GLU A 16 -20.49 18.00 15.30
C GLU A 16 -21.41 18.02 16.53
N GLN A 17 -22.49 17.25 16.47
CA GLN A 17 -23.51 17.18 17.51
C GLN A 17 -23.12 16.26 18.68
N LEU A 18 -22.33 15.21 18.41
CA LEU A 18 -21.88 14.23 19.40
C LEU A 18 -20.39 14.35 19.74
N SER A 19 -19.81 15.55 19.58
CA SER A 19 -18.36 15.79 19.64
C SER A 19 -17.71 15.73 21.03
N ASN A 20 -18.49 15.53 22.10
CA ASN A 20 -18.00 15.53 23.47
C ASN A 20 -18.72 14.50 24.37
N GLY A 21 -18.14 14.24 25.55
CA GLY A 21 -18.66 13.23 26.48
C GLY A 21 -20.06 13.54 27.02
N ASP A 22 -20.37 14.81 27.26
CA ASP A 22 -21.68 15.23 27.79
C ASP A 22 -22.78 14.98 26.75
N ALA A 23 -22.53 15.31 25.48
CA ALA A 23 -23.45 15.06 24.38
C ALA A 23 -23.69 13.56 24.18
N LEU A 24 -22.65 12.72 24.24
CA LEU A 24 -22.81 11.27 24.17
C LEU A 24 -23.63 10.72 25.35
N ALA A 25 -23.41 11.24 26.56
CA ALA A 25 -24.17 10.84 27.75
C ALA A 25 -25.64 11.28 27.72
N GLU A 26 -25.93 12.51 27.25
CA GLU A 26 -27.31 13.03 27.12
C GLU A 26 -28.15 12.16 26.16
N HIS A 27 -27.52 11.60 25.13
CA HIS A 27 -28.19 10.82 24.08
C HIS A 27 -28.04 9.30 24.24
N ALA A 28 -27.38 8.83 25.30
CA ALA A 28 -27.03 7.41 25.48
C ALA A 28 -28.22 6.46 25.34
N LYS A 29 -29.38 6.82 25.90
CA LYS A 29 -30.61 6.00 25.80
C LYS A 29 -31.05 5.76 24.36
N VAL A 30 -31.03 6.79 23.52
CA VAL A 30 -31.45 6.70 22.11
C VAL A 30 -30.38 5.99 21.29
N LEU A 31 -29.11 6.31 21.54
CA LEU A 31 -27.97 5.65 20.90
C LEU A 31 -27.95 4.13 21.16
N ASN A 32 -28.31 3.71 22.37
CA ASN A 32 -28.39 2.29 22.75
C ASN A 32 -29.64 1.58 22.21
N GLN A 33 -30.65 2.30 21.71
CA GLN A 33 -31.82 1.72 21.03
C GLN A 33 -31.58 1.41 19.55
N LEU A 34 -30.52 1.98 18.96
CA LEU A 34 -30.10 1.69 17.60
C LEU A 34 -29.76 0.20 17.46
N SER A 35 -30.09 -0.39 16.31
CA SER A 35 -29.64 -1.73 15.97
C SER A 35 -28.11 -1.77 15.83
N GLU A 36 -27.49 -2.95 15.96
CA GLU A 36 -26.04 -3.09 15.84
C GLU A 36 -25.48 -2.50 14.54
N LYS A 37 -26.20 -2.67 13.43
CA LYS A 37 -25.82 -2.12 12.11
C LYS A 37 -25.87 -0.59 12.10
N GLU A 38 -26.89 0.00 12.71
CA GLU A 38 -27.04 1.46 12.82
C GLU A 38 -25.98 2.05 13.74
N GLN A 39 -25.71 1.41 14.89
CA GLN A 39 -24.62 1.80 15.79
C GLN A 39 -23.28 1.82 15.06
N LYS A 40 -22.94 0.76 14.31
CA LYS A 40 -21.69 0.70 13.52
C LYS A 40 -21.63 1.77 12.45
N THR A 41 -22.74 2.03 11.76
CA THR A 41 -22.83 3.07 10.71
C THR A 41 -22.63 4.46 11.30
N LEU A 42 -23.30 4.77 12.41
CA LEU A 42 -23.20 6.05 13.09
C LEU A 42 -21.79 6.26 13.68
N ALA A 43 -21.23 5.25 14.36
CA ALA A 43 -19.87 5.29 14.90
C ALA A 43 -18.83 5.51 13.79
N THR A 44 -18.99 4.85 12.64
CA THR A 44 -18.14 5.06 11.46
C THR A 44 -18.20 6.52 11.00
N LYS A 45 -19.39 7.08 10.81
CA LYS A 45 -19.56 8.49 10.41
C LYS A 45 -18.91 9.45 11.40
N ILE A 46 -19.12 9.25 12.70
CA ILE A 46 -18.55 10.11 13.77
C ILE A 46 -17.01 10.08 13.71
N ILE A 47 -16.42 8.88 13.65
CA ILE A 47 -14.96 8.74 13.70
C ILE A 47 -14.28 9.20 12.41
N ALA A 48 -14.92 8.95 11.25
CA ALA A 48 -14.46 9.46 9.96
C ALA A 48 -14.46 11.00 9.93
N ALA A 49 -15.55 11.63 10.38
CA ALA A 49 -15.70 13.09 10.41
C ALA A 49 -14.86 13.78 11.50
N CYS A 50 -14.36 13.04 12.49
CA CYS A 50 -13.56 13.59 13.58
C CYS A 50 -12.20 14.12 13.07
N PRO A 51 -11.91 15.44 13.21
CA PRO A 51 -10.64 16.02 12.76
C PRO A 51 -9.45 15.48 13.55
N ASP A 52 -8.32 15.26 12.87
CA ASP A 52 -7.13 14.66 13.47
C ASP A 52 -6.58 15.46 14.67
N SER A 53 -6.72 16.79 14.65
CA SER A 53 -6.31 17.67 15.75
C SER A 53 -7.10 17.46 17.04
N LYS A 54 -8.35 16.99 16.94
CA LYS A 54 -9.26 16.73 18.07
C LYS A 54 -9.37 15.24 18.40
N PHE A 55 -8.93 14.36 17.52
CA PHE A 55 -9.10 12.90 17.64
C PHE A 55 -8.61 12.34 18.98
N LYS A 56 -7.43 12.76 19.44
CA LYS A 56 -6.88 12.32 20.74
C LYS A 56 -7.71 12.78 21.95
N GLN A 57 -8.26 14.00 21.88
CA GLN A 57 -9.13 14.51 22.93
C GLN A 57 -10.47 13.77 22.93
N TYR A 58 -11.00 13.49 21.74
CA TYR A 58 -12.24 12.73 21.59
C TYR A 58 -12.11 11.31 22.14
N GLY A 59 -10.97 10.64 21.90
CA GLY A 59 -10.67 9.34 22.53
C GLY A 59 -10.78 9.36 24.06
N ARG A 60 -10.35 10.45 24.72
CA ARG A 60 -10.49 10.59 26.18
C ARG A 60 -11.95 10.73 26.63
N TYR A 61 -12.78 11.40 25.84
CA TYR A 61 -14.21 11.50 26.11
C TYR A 61 -14.90 10.15 25.98
N ILE A 62 -14.56 9.40 24.93
CA ILE A 62 -15.03 8.01 24.78
C ILE A 62 -14.54 7.21 25.99
N ASP A 63 -13.25 7.18 26.30
CA ASP A 63 -12.72 6.39 27.43
C ASP A 63 -13.39 6.71 28.78
N ALA A 64 -13.72 7.97 29.04
CA ALA A 64 -14.39 8.39 30.28
C ALA A 64 -15.80 7.79 30.44
N LEU A 65 -16.51 7.58 29.32
CA LEU A 65 -17.86 7.02 29.32
C LEU A 65 -17.88 5.52 29.63
N ARG A 66 -16.75 4.81 29.45
CA ARG A 66 -16.61 3.38 29.76
C ARG A 66 -16.95 3.05 31.22
N ILE A 67 -16.80 4.01 32.12
CA ILE A 67 -17.09 3.83 33.56
C ILE A 67 -18.60 3.72 33.81
N PHE A 68 -19.43 4.31 32.95
CA PHE A 68 -20.86 4.44 33.14
C PHE A 68 -21.66 3.43 32.31
N GLU A 69 -21.19 3.10 31.11
CA GLU A 69 -21.84 2.14 30.20
C GLU A 69 -20.76 1.25 29.55
N ALA A 70 -20.59 0.03 30.09
CA ALA A 70 -19.61 -0.92 29.56
C ALA A 70 -20.07 -1.59 28.25
N ASP A 71 -21.39 -1.70 28.07
CA ASP A 71 -22.04 -2.31 26.91
C ASP A 71 -22.94 -1.29 26.20
N GLY A 72 -23.05 -1.37 24.87
CA GLY A 72 -23.91 -0.50 24.06
C GLY A 72 -23.14 0.31 23.01
N PHE A 73 -23.72 1.43 22.57
CA PHE A 73 -23.16 2.28 21.51
C PHE A 73 -21.77 2.81 21.86
N HIS A 74 -21.50 3.08 23.14
CA HIS A 74 -20.18 3.49 23.61
C HIS A 74 -19.08 2.47 23.22
N ALA A 75 -19.32 1.19 23.44
CA ALA A 75 -18.36 0.13 23.11
C ALA A 75 -18.11 0.08 21.59
N VAL A 76 -19.19 0.19 20.79
CA VAL A 76 -19.11 0.23 19.32
C VAL A 76 -18.33 1.47 18.85
N LEU A 77 -18.56 2.62 19.47
CA LEU A 77 -17.84 3.86 19.17
C LEU A 77 -16.36 3.77 19.55
N PHE A 78 -16.06 3.12 20.68
CA PHE A 78 -14.69 2.87 21.10
C PHE A 78 -13.96 1.94 20.14
N ASP A 79 -14.58 0.87 19.66
CA ASP A 79 -13.99 -0.02 18.66
C ASP A 79 -13.72 0.70 17.34
N ALA A 80 -14.65 1.55 16.87
CA ALA A 80 -14.44 2.41 15.71
C ALA A 80 -13.26 3.37 15.91
N TYR A 81 -13.17 4.01 17.08
CA TYR A 81 -12.04 4.85 17.46
C TYR A 81 -10.72 4.07 17.41
N GLN A 82 -10.69 2.84 17.93
CA GLN A 82 -9.51 2.00 17.94
C GLN A 82 -9.02 1.65 16.53
N VAL A 83 -9.92 1.47 15.56
CA VAL A 83 -9.52 1.24 14.15
C VAL A 83 -8.71 2.42 13.61
N LYS A 84 -9.25 3.64 13.69
CA LYS A 84 -8.55 4.85 13.22
C LYS A 84 -7.25 5.08 14.00
N HIS A 85 -7.30 4.93 15.32
CA HIS A 85 -6.13 5.08 16.18
C HIS A 85 -5.00 4.11 15.83
N ARG A 86 -5.31 2.81 15.72
CA ARG A 86 -4.32 1.76 15.40
C ARG A 86 -3.69 1.95 14.02
N ILE A 87 -4.45 2.41 13.03
CA ILE A 87 -3.88 2.71 11.70
C ILE A 87 -2.94 3.92 11.78
N PHE A 88 -3.32 4.99 12.48
CA PHE A 88 -2.45 6.17 12.63
C PHE A 88 -1.18 5.89 13.43
N THR A 89 -1.21 5.00 14.43
CA THR A 89 0.01 4.63 15.15
C THR A 89 1.01 3.85 14.28
N LEU A 90 0.57 3.28 13.14
CA LEU A 90 1.49 2.71 12.14
C LEU A 90 2.32 3.76 11.42
N LEU A 91 1.92 5.03 11.43
CA LEU A 91 2.68 6.14 10.86
C LEU A 91 3.49 6.91 11.90
N ASP A 92 3.14 6.82 13.18
CA ASP A 92 3.81 7.57 14.25
C ASP A 92 5.31 7.19 14.33
N PRO A 93 6.25 8.10 14.04
CA PRO A 93 7.69 7.82 14.10
C PRO A 93 8.17 7.36 15.49
N ARG A 94 7.44 7.69 16.56
CA ARG A 94 7.77 7.31 17.95
C ARG A 94 7.42 5.85 18.24
N ASN A 95 6.51 5.25 17.47
CA ASN A 95 6.16 3.85 17.62
C ASN A 95 7.31 2.95 17.12
N LYS A 96 8.11 2.38 18.00
CA LYS A 96 9.26 1.56 17.58
C LYS A 96 8.89 0.18 17.00
N ARG A 97 7.62 -0.25 17.14
CA ARG A 97 7.16 -1.59 16.74
C ARG A 97 5.82 -1.53 16.00
N PRO A 98 5.71 -0.82 14.86
CA PRO A 98 4.46 -0.78 14.10
C PRO A 98 3.98 -2.15 13.63
N GLN A 99 4.90 -3.08 13.38
CA GLN A 99 4.59 -4.45 13.00
C GLN A 99 3.80 -5.21 14.07
N ALA A 100 3.82 -4.76 15.33
CA ALA A 100 3.21 -5.49 16.42
C ALA A 100 1.69 -5.61 16.30
N LEU A 101 1.05 -4.60 15.70
CA LEU A 101 -0.39 -4.60 15.42
C LEU A 101 -0.84 -5.85 14.65
N PHE A 102 0.01 -6.32 13.72
CA PHE A 102 -0.30 -7.44 12.85
C PHE A 102 0.45 -8.71 13.23
N LEU A 103 1.20 -8.72 14.33
CA LEU A 103 1.96 -9.88 14.81
C LEU A 103 1.52 -10.27 16.21
N GLU A 104 1.93 -9.53 17.23
CA GLU A 104 1.63 -9.83 18.63
C GLU A 104 0.21 -9.42 19.05
N GLU A 105 -0.30 -8.30 18.54
CA GLU A 105 -1.63 -7.74 18.87
C GLU A 105 -2.67 -8.08 17.80
N PHE A 106 -2.43 -9.13 17.03
CA PHE A 106 -3.21 -9.46 15.85
C PHE A 106 -4.67 -9.78 16.19
N ASN A 107 -5.54 -8.86 15.82
CA ASN A 107 -7.00 -9.01 15.91
C ASN A 107 -7.62 -8.43 14.62
N PRO A 108 -7.90 -9.26 13.60
CA PRO A 108 -8.46 -8.77 12.35
C PRO A 108 -9.94 -8.38 12.48
N ASP A 109 -10.66 -8.91 13.47
CA ASP A 109 -12.11 -8.75 13.59
C ASP A 109 -12.51 -7.29 13.79
N ILE A 110 -11.71 -6.52 14.54
CA ILE A 110 -11.98 -5.08 14.74
C ILE A 110 -11.95 -4.30 13.42
N PHE A 111 -11.03 -4.66 12.51
CA PHE A 111 -10.94 -4.02 11.20
C PHE A 111 -12.04 -4.52 10.25
N ASN A 112 -12.38 -5.80 10.32
CA ASN A 112 -13.47 -6.39 9.53
C ASN A 112 -14.83 -5.77 9.90
N ASN A 113 -15.07 -5.59 11.21
CA ASN A 113 -16.29 -4.98 11.74
C ASN A 113 -16.49 -3.52 11.31
N PHE A 114 -15.38 -2.80 11.04
CA PHE A 114 -15.38 -1.41 10.57
C PHE A 114 -14.58 -1.28 9.26
N SER A 115 -14.82 -2.19 8.32
CA SER A 115 -14.03 -2.29 7.08
C SER A 115 -14.07 -1.01 6.23
N GLU A 116 -15.22 -0.35 6.14
CA GLU A 116 -15.34 0.92 5.41
C GLU A 116 -14.53 2.03 6.07
N LEU A 117 -14.60 2.17 7.40
CA LEU A 117 -13.77 3.11 8.14
C LEU A 117 -12.28 2.82 7.93
N ALA A 118 -11.88 1.55 8.02
CA ALA A 118 -10.48 1.16 7.86
C ALA A 118 -9.96 1.49 6.45
N LYS A 119 -10.75 1.24 5.41
CA LYS A 119 -10.43 1.64 4.03
C LYS A 119 -10.27 3.15 3.90
N GLU A 120 -11.18 3.92 4.47
CA GLU A 120 -11.13 5.38 4.43
C GLU A 120 -9.88 5.94 5.13
N VAL A 121 -9.55 5.44 6.31
CA VAL A 121 -8.37 5.87 7.07
C VAL A 121 -7.06 5.46 6.40
N LEU A 122 -7.02 4.28 5.77
CA LEU A 122 -5.85 3.82 5.00
C LEU A 122 -5.63 4.63 3.72
N LYS A 123 -6.69 5.19 3.13
CA LYS A 123 -6.65 5.87 1.84
C LYS A 123 -5.63 7.01 1.84
N GLY A 124 -4.66 6.93 0.93
CA GLY A 124 -3.59 7.92 0.79
C GLY A 124 -2.39 7.70 1.72
N ASN A 125 -2.50 6.81 2.70
CA ASN A 125 -1.44 6.48 3.66
C ASN A 125 -0.80 5.10 3.40
N GLU A 126 -1.35 4.31 2.48
CA GLU A 126 -1.01 2.90 2.32
C GLU A 126 0.48 2.68 2.00
N GLN A 127 1.04 3.55 1.16
CA GLN A 127 2.44 3.48 0.74
C GLN A 127 3.38 3.81 1.90
N ALA A 128 3.13 4.89 2.62
CA ALA A 128 3.95 5.30 3.76
C ALA A 128 3.91 4.25 4.89
N ILE A 129 2.74 3.65 5.14
CA ILE A 129 2.60 2.56 6.11
C ILE A 129 3.37 1.32 5.64
N ALA A 130 3.19 0.90 4.38
CA ALA A 130 3.87 -0.26 3.81
C ALA A 130 5.40 -0.12 3.89
N GLU A 131 5.92 1.06 3.52
CA GLU A 131 7.33 1.40 3.63
C GLU A 131 7.84 1.27 5.06
N ARG A 132 7.13 1.88 6.01
CA ARG A 132 7.50 1.87 7.42
C ARG A 132 7.49 0.46 8.01
N LEU A 133 6.50 -0.36 7.66
CA LEU A 133 6.45 -1.76 8.06
C LEU A 133 7.65 -2.54 7.48
N ALA A 134 8.01 -2.32 6.22
CA ALA A 134 9.16 -2.98 5.60
C ALA A 134 10.49 -2.59 6.27
N LEU A 135 10.63 -1.33 6.71
CA LEU A 135 11.81 -0.85 7.42
C LEU A 135 11.93 -1.41 8.85
N CYS A 136 10.82 -1.51 9.58
CA CYS A 136 10.81 -1.92 10.99
C CYS A 136 10.73 -3.44 11.21
N THR A 137 10.36 -4.22 10.19
CA THR A 137 10.10 -5.66 10.37
C THR A 137 11.35 -6.52 10.13
N PRO A 138 11.77 -7.33 11.12
CA PRO A 138 12.87 -8.29 10.94
C PRO A 138 12.54 -9.34 9.88
N GLU A 139 13.56 -9.81 9.17
CA GLU A 139 13.44 -10.76 8.04
C GLU A 139 12.52 -11.95 8.34
N GLY A 140 12.77 -12.68 9.43
CA GLY A 140 12.01 -13.87 9.81
C GLY A 140 10.52 -13.65 10.12
N SER A 141 10.08 -12.39 10.27
CA SER A 141 8.68 -12.04 10.56
C SER A 141 7.92 -11.48 9.37
N ARG A 142 8.59 -11.12 8.26
CA ARG A 142 7.96 -10.40 7.14
C ARG A 142 6.89 -11.23 6.43
N SER A 143 7.14 -12.52 6.19
CA SER A 143 6.16 -13.40 5.52
C SER A 143 4.89 -13.57 6.35
N LYS A 144 5.03 -13.74 7.67
CA LYS A 144 3.89 -13.81 8.61
C LYS A 144 3.12 -12.50 8.63
N LEU A 145 3.84 -11.38 8.69
CA LEU A 145 3.25 -10.04 8.68
C LEU A 145 2.45 -9.77 7.40
N ALA A 146 3.02 -10.07 6.23
CA ALA A 146 2.34 -9.92 4.94
C ALA A 146 1.07 -10.77 4.84
N ARG A 147 1.10 -12.00 5.37
CA ARG A 147 -0.09 -12.86 5.45
C ARG A 147 -1.17 -12.26 6.35
N ASN A 148 -0.79 -11.77 7.52
CA ASN A 148 -1.75 -11.20 8.47
C ASN A 148 -2.38 -9.89 7.95
N ILE A 149 -1.62 -9.08 7.21
CA ILE A 149 -2.14 -7.92 6.49
C ILE A 149 -3.16 -8.35 5.43
N GLU A 150 -2.87 -9.39 4.64
CA GLU A 150 -3.80 -9.91 3.63
C GLU A 150 -5.09 -10.45 4.27
N ILE A 151 -5.00 -11.12 5.42
CA ILE A 151 -6.19 -11.60 6.17
C ILE A 151 -7.04 -10.42 6.64
N THR A 152 -6.40 -9.33 7.10
CA THR A 152 -7.11 -8.16 7.65
C THR A 152 -7.69 -7.27 6.54
N PHE A 153 -6.97 -7.14 5.42
CA PHE A 153 -7.34 -6.25 4.32
C PHE A 153 -7.22 -6.98 2.96
N PRO A 154 -8.08 -7.98 2.73
CA PRO A 154 -7.99 -8.84 1.55
C PRO A 154 -8.13 -8.03 0.27
N HIS A 155 -7.25 -8.28 -0.70
CA HIS A 155 -7.24 -7.63 -2.03
C HIS A 155 -7.22 -6.09 -1.98
N SER A 156 -6.77 -5.50 -0.87
CA SER A 156 -6.66 -4.05 -0.71
C SER A 156 -5.38 -3.50 -1.34
N THR A 157 -5.41 -2.23 -1.74
CA THR A 157 -4.21 -1.50 -2.15
C THR A 157 -3.13 -1.53 -1.07
N PHE A 158 -3.51 -1.48 0.20
CA PHE A 158 -2.58 -1.59 1.32
C PHE A 158 -1.87 -2.94 1.38
N ALA A 159 -2.59 -4.04 1.22
CA ALA A 159 -2.01 -5.38 1.21
C ALA A 159 -1.06 -5.57 0.01
N THR A 160 -1.46 -5.12 -1.19
CA THR A 160 -0.60 -5.15 -2.39
C THR A 160 0.68 -4.34 -2.20
N LYS A 161 0.57 -3.10 -1.70
CA LYS A 161 1.74 -2.24 -1.44
C LYS A 161 2.65 -2.81 -0.36
N SER A 162 2.09 -3.39 0.70
CA SER A 162 2.86 -4.05 1.76
C SER A 162 3.67 -5.24 1.23
N LYS A 163 3.06 -6.10 0.40
CA LYS A 163 3.75 -7.21 -0.26
C LYS A 163 4.92 -6.72 -1.12
N ALA A 164 4.70 -5.68 -1.92
CA ALA A 164 5.74 -5.08 -2.75
C ALA A 164 6.89 -4.50 -1.89
N ALA A 165 6.58 -3.76 -0.83
CA ALA A 165 7.57 -3.20 0.08
C ALA A 165 8.41 -4.29 0.78
N PHE A 166 7.81 -5.40 1.20
CA PHE A 166 8.56 -6.53 1.78
C PHE A 166 9.45 -7.25 0.76
N ALA A 167 8.98 -7.42 -0.49
CA ALA A 167 9.79 -7.98 -1.56
C ALA A 167 11.01 -7.10 -1.87
N ILE A 168 10.81 -5.78 -1.94
CA ILE A 168 11.90 -4.80 -2.08
C ILE A 168 12.88 -4.92 -0.92
N ARG A 169 12.36 -4.98 0.31
CA ARG A 169 13.21 -5.12 1.49
C ARG A 169 14.06 -6.39 1.45
N HIS A 170 13.48 -7.52 1.04
CA HIS A 170 14.22 -8.76 0.87
C HIS A 170 15.31 -8.64 -0.21
N ASN A 171 14.99 -8.05 -1.35
CA ASN A 171 15.96 -7.80 -2.43
C ASN A 171 17.11 -6.89 -1.94
N ILE A 172 16.82 -5.87 -1.13
CA ILE A 172 17.87 -5.02 -0.54
C ILE A 172 18.75 -5.82 0.43
N ASP A 173 18.19 -6.73 1.22
CA ASP A 173 19.00 -7.58 2.10
C ASP A 173 19.95 -8.49 1.28
N ILE A 174 19.55 -8.95 0.08
CA ILE A 174 20.44 -9.63 -0.87
C ILE A 174 21.54 -8.70 -1.36
N LEU A 175 21.19 -7.47 -1.75
CA LEU A 175 22.14 -6.45 -2.19
C LEU A 175 23.17 -6.07 -1.11
N LEU A 176 22.78 -6.15 0.17
CA LEU A 176 23.66 -5.93 1.32
C LEU A 176 24.47 -7.18 1.71
N GLY A 177 24.11 -8.35 1.20
CA GLY A 177 24.69 -9.64 1.55
C GLY A 177 26.05 -9.92 0.91
N GLU A 178 26.44 -11.20 0.90
CA GLU A 178 27.72 -11.63 0.33
C GLU A 178 27.75 -11.63 -1.20
N ASN A 179 26.60 -11.89 -1.85
CA ASN A 179 26.46 -12.02 -3.30
C ASN A 179 25.51 -10.93 -3.85
N PRO A 180 25.92 -9.64 -3.85
CA PRO A 180 25.06 -8.52 -4.24
C PRO A 180 24.59 -8.57 -5.70
N GLU A 181 25.28 -9.30 -6.57
CA GLU A 181 24.89 -9.51 -7.97
C GLU A 181 23.54 -10.22 -8.13
N GLN A 182 23.13 -11.04 -7.15
CA GLN A 182 21.86 -11.76 -7.20
C GLN A 182 20.64 -10.82 -7.18
N PHE A 183 20.77 -9.62 -6.61
CA PHE A 183 19.74 -8.57 -6.67
C PHE A 183 19.34 -8.25 -8.12
N PHE A 184 20.32 -8.25 -9.02
CA PHE A 184 20.17 -7.86 -10.43
C PHE A 184 19.72 -9.00 -11.34
N GLU A 185 19.82 -10.24 -10.85
CA GLU A 185 19.39 -11.46 -11.53
C GLU A 185 17.99 -11.90 -11.10
N SER A 186 17.44 -11.28 -10.06
CA SER A 186 16.11 -11.59 -9.53
C SER A 186 15.03 -11.35 -10.58
N ARG A 187 14.17 -12.35 -10.76
CA ARG A 187 12.97 -12.24 -11.61
C ARG A 187 11.98 -11.19 -11.09
N ASP A 188 12.08 -10.86 -9.80
CA ASP A 188 11.24 -9.87 -9.13
C ASP A 188 11.82 -8.45 -9.23
N PHE A 189 12.81 -8.23 -10.09
CA PHE A 189 13.30 -6.90 -10.43
C PHE A 189 12.18 -6.10 -11.12
N ASN A 190 11.65 -5.10 -10.42
CA ASN A 190 10.58 -4.25 -10.91
C ASN A 190 10.89 -2.78 -10.63
N LYS A 191 11.26 -2.05 -11.68
CA LYS A 191 11.59 -0.62 -11.62
C LYS A 191 10.46 0.24 -11.05
N ASP A 192 9.22 -0.03 -11.45
CA ASP A 192 8.07 0.77 -11.02
C ASP A 192 7.80 0.58 -9.52
N ALA A 193 7.96 -0.64 -9.03
CA ALA A 193 7.88 -0.93 -7.60
C ALA A 193 9.01 -0.22 -6.82
N TYR A 194 10.22 -0.14 -7.38
CA TYR A 194 11.35 0.49 -6.68
C TYR A 194 11.20 2.01 -6.61
N ASN A 195 10.64 2.63 -7.66
CA ASN A 195 10.29 4.04 -7.66
C ASN A 195 9.16 4.39 -6.69
N MET A 196 8.31 3.41 -6.32
CA MET A 196 7.26 3.59 -5.32
C MET A 196 7.82 3.66 -3.89
N PHE A 197 8.99 3.08 -3.61
CA PHE A 197 9.54 3.01 -2.26
C PHE A 197 11.00 3.49 -2.16
N PRO A 198 11.29 4.74 -2.60
CA PRO A 198 12.65 5.25 -2.63
C PRO A 198 13.28 5.35 -1.23
N GLY A 199 12.48 5.66 -0.21
CA GLY A 199 12.98 5.83 1.15
C GLY A 199 13.49 4.54 1.79
N ILE A 200 13.05 3.36 1.32
CA ILE A 200 13.61 2.06 1.74
C ILE A 200 15.08 1.97 1.32
N PHE A 201 15.38 2.27 0.05
CA PHE A 201 16.75 2.25 -0.46
C PHE A 201 17.62 3.31 0.20
N GLN A 202 17.12 4.56 0.30
CA GLN A 202 17.85 5.65 0.95
C GLN A 202 18.18 5.35 2.41
N THR A 203 17.28 4.69 3.13
CA THR A 203 17.52 4.38 4.56
C THR A 203 18.51 3.24 4.73
N LEU A 204 18.40 2.18 3.92
CA LEU A 204 19.14 0.93 4.14
C LEU A 204 20.49 0.89 3.44
N LEU A 205 20.64 1.58 2.31
CA LEU A 205 21.90 1.61 1.57
C LEU A 205 22.86 2.68 2.09
N LYS A 206 22.36 3.65 2.88
CA LYS A 206 23.15 4.78 3.40
C LYS A 206 24.40 4.31 4.13
N GLY A 207 25.56 4.69 3.59
CA GLY A 207 26.88 4.38 4.13
C GLY A 207 27.41 3.00 3.74
N GLN A 208 26.67 2.22 2.95
CA GLN A 208 27.05 0.88 2.47
C GLN A 208 27.38 0.88 0.96
N GLU A 209 27.12 1.99 0.26
CA GLU A 209 27.18 2.08 -1.20
C GLU A 209 28.55 1.73 -1.77
N GLU A 210 29.61 2.24 -1.12
CA GLU A 210 31.00 1.98 -1.56
C GLU A 210 31.38 0.51 -1.38
N GLN A 211 30.93 -0.14 -0.29
CA GLN A 211 31.21 -1.54 -0.02
C GLN A 211 30.50 -2.44 -1.04
N ILE A 212 29.24 -2.15 -1.36
CA ILE A 212 28.47 -2.86 -2.38
C ILE A 212 29.15 -2.71 -3.74
N GLY A 213 29.53 -1.49 -4.13
CA GLY A 213 30.20 -1.23 -5.41
C GLY A 213 31.54 -1.97 -5.55
N LYS A 214 32.32 -2.08 -4.45
CA LYS A 214 33.57 -2.86 -4.43
C LYS A 214 33.32 -4.35 -4.66
N LYS A 215 32.29 -4.94 -4.03
CA LYS A 215 31.91 -6.35 -4.24
C LYS A 215 31.47 -6.59 -5.69
N LEU A 216 30.66 -5.69 -6.25
CA LEU A 216 30.16 -5.80 -7.63
C LEU A 216 31.23 -5.58 -8.71
N LYS A 217 32.36 -4.92 -8.38
CA LYS A 217 33.45 -4.66 -9.32
C LYS A 217 34.14 -5.92 -9.82
N SER A 218 34.21 -6.95 -9.00
CA SER A 218 34.87 -8.23 -9.30
C SER A 218 33.98 -9.23 -10.05
N VAL A 219 32.70 -8.90 -10.27
CA VAL A 219 31.75 -9.82 -10.90
C VAL A 219 31.82 -9.72 -12.42
N ASP A 220 31.71 -10.87 -13.10
CA ASP A 220 31.79 -10.95 -14.57
C ASP A 220 30.67 -10.15 -15.28
N SER A 221 29.49 -10.07 -14.67
CA SER A 221 28.32 -9.34 -15.18
C SER A 221 28.32 -7.83 -14.92
N LYS A 222 29.46 -7.24 -14.50
CA LYS A 222 29.59 -5.81 -14.12
C LYS A 222 29.01 -4.80 -15.11
N VAL A 223 29.06 -5.07 -16.42
CA VAL A 223 28.55 -4.15 -17.45
C VAL A 223 27.02 -4.11 -17.41
N ASN A 224 26.37 -5.27 -17.29
CA ASN A 224 24.92 -5.37 -17.20
C ASN A 224 24.40 -4.75 -15.90
N ILE A 225 25.08 -5.05 -14.78
CA ILE A 225 24.75 -4.50 -13.46
C ILE A 225 24.81 -2.96 -13.47
N ARG A 226 25.84 -2.38 -14.10
CA ARG A 226 25.92 -0.92 -14.25
C ARG A 226 24.76 -0.35 -15.07
N HIS A 227 24.40 -1.01 -16.15
CA HIS A 227 23.25 -0.58 -16.94
C HIS A 227 21.96 -0.61 -16.12
N GLN A 228 21.75 -1.65 -15.32
CA GLN A 228 20.58 -1.74 -14.43
C GLN A 228 20.61 -0.68 -13.31
N LEU A 229 21.77 -0.41 -12.70
CA LEU A 229 21.94 0.69 -11.74
C LEU A 229 21.61 2.05 -12.36
N GLU A 230 22.00 2.28 -13.62
CA GLU A 230 21.64 3.48 -14.38
C GLU A 230 20.13 3.54 -14.66
N LEU A 231 19.47 2.41 -14.92
CA LEU A 231 18.02 2.38 -15.11
C LEU A 231 17.23 2.68 -13.83
N LEU A 232 17.82 2.38 -12.66
CA LEU A 232 17.29 2.73 -11.33
C LEU A 232 17.61 4.16 -10.92
N HIS A 233 18.45 4.87 -11.68
CA HIS A 233 18.66 6.30 -11.52
C HIS A 233 17.42 7.06 -12.01
N THR A 234 16.48 7.32 -11.10
CA THR A 234 15.30 8.14 -11.36
C THR A 234 15.39 9.47 -10.63
N GLU A 235 14.70 10.48 -11.14
CA GLU A 235 14.58 11.82 -10.54
C GLU A 235 14.00 11.79 -9.11
N VAL A 236 13.38 10.67 -8.72
CA VAL A 236 12.83 10.42 -7.38
C VAL A 236 13.94 10.30 -6.32
N PHE A 237 15.14 9.94 -6.73
CA PHE A 237 16.32 9.96 -5.88
C PHE A 237 17.10 11.25 -6.18
N ASP A 238 17.07 12.23 -5.27
CA ASP A 238 17.87 13.47 -5.33
C ASP A 238 19.40 13.20 -5.47
N GLU A 239 20.24 14.24 -5.44
CA GLU A 239 21.71 14.18 -5.61
C GLU A 239 22.45 13.08 -4.81
N ALA A 240 21.84 12.55 -3.74
CA ALA A 240 22.30 11.40 -2.96
C ALA A 240 21.68 10.05 -3.40
N ASN A 241 21.59 9.79 -4.72
CA ASN A 241 21.07 8.53 -5.22
C ASN A 241 22.01 7.36 -4.86
N PRO A 242 21.57 6.37 -4.05
CA PRO A 242 22.42 5.27 -3.61
C PRO A 242 22.93 4.41 -4.78
N PHE A 243 22.13 4.24 -5.84
CA PHE A 243 22.53 3.47 -7.02
C PHE A 243 23.64 4.14 -7.82
N LYS A 244 23.65 5.49 -7.87
CA LYS A 244 24.73 6.25 -8.50
C LYS A 244 26.04 6.06 -7.75
N LEU A 245 26.01 6.16 -6.42
CA LEU A 245 27.18 5.95 -5.56
C LEU A 245 27.74 4.52 -5.69
N ILE A 246 26.87 3.52 -5.75
CA ILE A 246 27.27 2.12 -6.01
C ILE A 246 27.97 2.01 -7.39
N ALA A 247 27.38 2.59 -8.44
CA ALA A 247 27.92 2.53 -9.80
C ALA A 247 29.30 3.23 -9.91
N GLU A 248 29.49 4.35 -9.22
CA GLU A 248 30.77 5.07 -9.15
C GLU A 248 31.84 4.23 -8.44
N ALA A 249 31.48 3.58 -7.33
CA ALA A 249 32.39 2.71 -6.58
C ALA A 249 32.81 1.44 -7.36
N MET A 250 32.03 1.00 -8.35
CA MET A 250 32.44 -0.07 -9.27
C MET A 250 33.60 0.33 -10.21
N GLY A 251 33.98 1.61 -10.29
CA GLY A 251 35.11 2.14 -11.08
C GLY A 251 34.72 2.77 -12.44
N PRO A 252 35.68 3.14 -13.30
CA PRO A 252 35.38 3.82 -14.57
C PRO A 252 34.56 2.93 -15.52
N LYS A 253 33.64 3.54 -16.30
CA LYS A 253 32.93 2.82 -17.38
C LYS A 253 33.99 2.32 -18.35
N VAL A 254 34.12 1.01 -18.48
CA VAL A 254 34.94 0.44 -19.55
C VAL A 254 34.17 0.72 -20.83
N GLU A 255 34.53 1.80 -21.51
CA GLU A 255 34.08 2.02 -22.88
C GLU A 255 34.52 0.79 -23.67
N GLN A 256 33.54 -0.04 -24.07
CA GLN A 256 33.77 -0.94 -25.18
C GLN A 256 34.11 -0.04 -26.35
N LYS A 257 35.39 0.00 -26.73
CA LYS A 257 35.85 0.59 -27.99
C LYS A 257 34.87 0.14 -29.06
N LYS A 258 34.01 1.04 -29.53
CA LYS A 258 33.38 0.89 -30.83
C LYS A 258 34.55 0.70 -31.79
N VAL A 259 34.70 -0.52 -32.30
CA VAL A 259 35.53 -0.76 -33.47
C VAL A 259 34.89 0.09 -34.56
N SER A 260 35.46 1.26 -34.80
CA SER A 260 35.14 2.08 -35.96
C SER A 260 35.53 1.24 -37.17
N PHE A 261 34.55 0.62 -37.82
CA PHE A 261 34.74 0.17 -39.18
C PHE A 261 34.99 1.43 -40.01
N GLN A 262 36.23 1.57 -40.44
CA GLN A 262 36.68 2.63 -41.33
C GLN A 262 35.86 2.59 -42.62
N ASP A 263 35.43 3.77 -43.03
CA ASP A 263 34.98 4.09 -44.37
C ASP A 263 35.96 3.55 -45.42
N THR A 264 35.52 2.62 -46.25
CA THR A 264 36.00 2.50 -47.63
C THR A 264 34.83 2.16 -48.54
N LYS A 265 34.25 3.20 -49.16
CA LYS A 265 33.54 3.05 -50.45
C LYS A 265 34.58 2.91 -51.56
N PRO A 266 34.28 2.10 -52.58
CA PRO A 266 34.21 2.69 -53.91
C PRO A 266 32.97 2.25 -54.72
N HIS A 267 32.56 3.17 -55.59
CA HIS A 267 31.46 3.08 -56.56
C HIS A 267 31.76 2.18 -57.78
N HIS A 268 30.76 1.41 -58.25
CA HIS A 268 30.33 1.26 -59.66
C HIS A 268 29.13 0.27 -59.70
N MET A 269 27.88 0.70 -59.93
CA MET A 269 27.15 0.92 -61.20
C MET A 269 26.48 -0.34 -61.80
N PHE A 270 25.22 -0.12 -62.22
CA PHE A 270 24.30 -0.92 -63.04
C PHE A 270 23.44 -1.99 -62.35
N HIS A 271 22.15 -2.19 -62.66
CA HIS A 271 21.01 -1.38 -63.12
C HIS A 271 19.81 -2.38 -63.24
N HIS A 272 18.57 -1.95 -62.93
CA HIS A 272 17.27 -2.57 -63.29
C HIS A 272 16.86 -3.88 -62.54
N SER A 273 15.60 -4.16 -62.14
CA SER A 273 14.27 -3.57 -62.35
C SER A 273 13.22 -4.21 -61.42
N ARG A 274 12.22 -3.41 -60.99
CA ARG A 274 10.81 -3.73 -60.61
C ARG A 274 10.56 -4.74 -59.46
N ARG A 275 9.70 -4.47 -58.47
CA ARG A 275 8.27 -4.10 -58.59
C ARG A 275 7.70 -3.52 -57.28
N SER A 276 6.49 -3.00 -57.40
CA SER A 276 5.76 -1.97 -56.64
C SER A 276 5.09 -2.38 -55.32
N SER A 277 4.84 -1.35 -54.49
CA SER A 277 3.72 -1.13 -53.53
C SER A 277 3.49 -2.18 -52.43
N VAL A 278 3.30 -1.83 -51.16
CA VAL A 278 2.12 -1.13 -50.59
C VAL A 278 2.48 -0.70 -49.16
N SER A 279 2.14 0.53 -48.77
CA SER A 279 2.09 0.97 -47.36
C SER A 279 0.76 0.60 -46.73
N PRO A 280 0.71 0.21 -45.44
CA PRO A 280 -0.51 0.33 -44.64
C PRO A 280 -0.37 1.44 -43.60
N LYS A 281 -1.30 2.40 -43.67
CA LYS A 281 -1.75 3.25 -42.56
C LYS A 281 -2.90 2.54 -41.82
N PHE A 282 -3.14 2.99 -40.58
CA PHE A 282 -4.28 2.77 -39.69
C PHE A 282 -4.25 1.44 -38.88
N PHE A 283 -4.66 1.36 -37.61
CA PHE A 283 -5.79 2.01 -36.94
C PHE A 283 -5.54 2.24 -35.42
N ASN A 284 -5.97 3.41 -34.94
CA ASN A 284 -6.47 3.60 -33.57
C ASN A 284 -7.94 3.14 -33.57
N GLU A 285 -8.34 2.28 -32.65
CA GLU A 285 -9.76 2.12 -32.29
C GLU A 285 -9.91 1.63 -30.84
N THR A 286 -10.57 2.47 -30.04
CA THR A 286 -11.09 2.22 -28.69
C THR A 286 -12.29 1.27 -28.73
N PRO A 287 -12.50 0.38 -27.73
CA PRO A 287 -13.77 -0.33 -27.59
C PRO A 287 -14.80 0.53 -26.84
N LYS A 288 -15.93 0.80 -27.50
CA LYS A 288 -17.16 1.29 -26.86
C LYS A 288 -18.02 0.12 -26.41
N VAL A 289 -18.58 0.32 -25.22
CA VAL A 289 -19.66 -0.41 -24.56
C VAL A 289 -20.91 -0.51 -25.45
N SER A 290 -21.55 -1.68 -25.46
CA SER A 290 -22.95 -1.85 -25.88
C SER A 290 -23.75 -2.50 -24.75
N ASN A 291 -24.70 -1.72 -24.22
CA ASN A 291 -25.88 -2.19 -23.49
C ASN A 291 -26.99 -2.51 -24.49
N GLU A 292 -27.83 -3.50 -24.17
CA GLU A 292 -29.30 -3.62 -24.37
C GLU A 292 -29.65 -5.12 -24.20
N THR A 293 -30.15 -5.60 -23.05
CA THR A 293 -31.54 -5.65 -22.54
C THR A 293 -32.53 -6.42 -23.41
N ASP A 294 -33.01 -7.55 -22.87
CA ASP A 294 -34.44 -7.91 -22.62
C ASP A 294 -34.56 -9.45 -22.50
N ASP A 295 -35.49 -10.09 -21.78
CA ASP A 295 -36.29 -9.85 -20.57
C ASP A 295 -37.10 -11.16 -20.38
N LYS A 296 -37.50 -11.48 -19.13
CA LYS A 296 -38.51 -12.50 -18.69
C LYS A 296 -38.19 -14.01 -18.77
N LYS A 297 -38.73 -14.91 -17.93
CA LYS A 297 -39.41 -14.96 -16.61
C LYS A 297 -39.89 -16.42 -16.43
N SER A 298 -39.62 -17.07 -15.27
CA SER A 298 -40.43 -18.11 -14.55
C SER A 298 -39.48 -18.93 -13.64
N GLU A 299 -39.57 -18.87 -12.31
CA GLU A 299 -40.40 -19.74 -11.41
C GLU A 299 -40.04 -21.24 -11.61
N GLU A 300 -39.64 -22.07 -10.64
CA GLU A 300 -40.16 -22.32 -9.28
C GLU A 300 -39.21 -23.26 -8.48
N GLU A 301 -39.19 -23.08 -7.15
CA GLU A 301 -39.19 -24.02 -6.00
C GLU A 301 -38.25 -25.25 -5.81
N HIS A 302 -38.09 -25.53 -4.49
CA HIS A 302 -37.53 -26.70 -3.78
C HIS A 302 -36.00 -26.70 -3.54
N GLU A 303 -35.45 -26.97 -2.35
CA GLU A 303 -35.98 -27.48 -1.09
C GLU A 303 -34.92 -27.30 0.03
N LYS A 304 -35.39 -27.25 1.27
CA LYS A 304 -34.60 -27.28 2.50
C LYS A 304 -33.75 -28.56 2.57
N SER A 305 -32.51 -28.43 3.03
CA SER A 305 -31.78 -29.55 3.65
C SER A 305 -30.89 -29.03 4.77
N SER A 306 -31.38 -29.25 5.97
CA SER A 306 -30.66 -29.25 7.24
C SER A 306 -29.58 -30.33 7.26
N PHE A 307 -28.37 -30.03 7.72
CA PHE A 307 -27.55 -31.02 8.41
C PHE A 307 -26.80 -30.39 9.59
N SER A 308 -27.14 -30.94 10.75
CA SER A 308 -26.40 -30.88 12.01
C SER A 308 -25.40 -32.03 12.03
N CYS A 309 -24.14 -31.73 12.39
CA CYS A 309 -23.26 -32.46 13.30
C CYS A 309 -22.03 -31.60 13.56
#